data_AF-A0A7K0NHP7-F1
#
_entry.id   AF-A0A7K0NHP7-F1
#
_cell.length_a   1.000
_cell.length_b   1.000
_cell.length_c   1.000
_cell.angle_alpha   90.00
_cell.angle_beta   90.00
_cell.angle_gamma   90.00
#
_symmetry.space_group_name_H-M   'P 1'
#
loop_
_entity.id
_entity.type
_entity.pdbx_description
1 polymer ?
#
loop_
_entity_poly.entity_id
_entity_poly.type
_entity_poly.pdbx_seq_one_letter_code
_entity_poly.pdbx_strand_id
1 'polypeptide(L)' 'EELAVRVVPKQTDEFTCSRCFLVQHHSQLARGEGAKSICQDCA' A
#
# COMPACT_ATOMS: atom_id res chain seq x y z
N GLU A 1 4.82 17.96 -26.09
CA GLU A 1 5.22 17.92 -24.68
C GLU A 1 4.87 16.54 -24.15
N GLU A 2 5.87 15.69 -23.94
CA GLU A 2 5.69 14.32 -23.44
C GLU A 2 6.02 14.35 -21.95
N LEU A 3 5.01 14.26 -21.08
CA LEU A 3 5.22 14.12 -19.64
C LEU A 3 5.92 12.78 -19.41
N ALA A 4 7.22 12.81 -19.15
CA ALA A 4 7.99 11.63 -18.80
C ALA A 4 7.53 11.12 -17.42
N VAL A 5 6.57 10.21 -17.41
CA VAL A 5 6.07 9.56 -16.20
C VAL A 5 7.15 8.61 -15.69
N ARG A 6 7.74 8.95 -14.53
CA ARG A 6 8.67 8.06 -13.84
C ARG A 6 7.87 7.04 -13.06
N VAL A 7 7.91 5.78 -13.48
CA VAL A 7 7.30 4.68 -12.74
C VAL A 7 8.22 4.31 -11.59
N VAL A 8 7.75 4.49 -10.35
CA VAL A 8 8.47 4.06 -9.15
C VAL A 8 8.04 2.62 -8.85
N PRO A 9 8.98 1.67 -8.75
CA PRO A 9 8.66 0.29 -8.39
C PRO A 9 8.13 0.24 -6.95
N LYS A 10 7.20 -0.71 -6.72
CA LYS A 10 6.62 -0.99 -5.40
C LYS A 10 7.74 -1.20 -4.39
N GLN A 11 7.73 -0.42 -3.30
CA GLN A 11 8.74 -0.57 -2.26
C GLN A 11 8.46 -1.83 -1.44
N THR A 12 9.51 -2.46 -0.90
CA THR A 12 9.42 -3.69 -0.11
C THR A 12 8.59 -3.49 1.16
N ASP A 13 8.52 -2.25 1.65
CA ASP A 13 7.88 -1.89 2.90
C ASP A 13 6.47 -1.30 2.72
N GLU A 14 5.86 -1.47 1.55
CA GLU A 14 4.52 -0.96 1.23
C GLU A 14 3.51 -2.08 0.97
N PHE A 15 2.28 -1.88 1.44
CA PHE A 15 1.13 -2.74 1.14
C PHE A 15 -0.09 -1.92 0.72
N THR A 16 -1.04 -2.56 0.06
CA THR A 16 -2.33 -1.94 -0.27
C THR A 16 -3.38 -2.44 0.72
N CYS A 17 -4.02 -1.54 1.45
CA CYS A 17 -5.07 -1.91 2.38
C CYS A 17 -6.27 -2.46 1.61
N SER A 18 -6.75 -3.66 1.96
CA SER A 18 -7.86 -4.31 1.28
C SER A 18 -9.23 -3.67 1.58
N ARG A 19 -9.29 -2.67 2.46
CA ARG A 19 -10.52 -2.00 2.91
C ARG A 19 -10.65 -0.57 2.36
N CYS A 20 -9.59 0.22 2.40
CA CYS A 20 -9.58 1.59 1.86
C CYS A 20 -8.86 1.71 0.51
N PHE A 21 -8.20 0.65 0.03
CA PHE A 21 -7.47 0.61 -1.25
C PHE A 21 -6.30 1.60 -1.37
N LEU A 22 -5.86 2.19 -0.26
CA LEU A 22 -4.69 3.06 -0.20
C LEU A 22 -3.40 2.25 0.00
N VAL A 23 -2.28 2.81 -0.49
CA VAL A 23 -0.93 2.28 -0.28
C VAL A 23 -0.41 2.81 1.05
N GLN A 24 -0.11 1.90 1.97
CA GLN A 24 0.39 2.21 3.30
C GLN A 24 1.75 1.54 3.52
N HIS A 25 2.55 2.11 4.42
CA HIS A 25 3.78 1.48 4.87
C HIS A 25 3.48 0.29 5.82
N HIS A 26 4.29 -0.77 5.83
CA HIS A 26 4.11 -1.96 6.66
C HIS A 26 4.01 -1.65 8.17
N SER A 27 4.57 -0.54 8.63
CA SER A 27 4.37 -0.05 10.02
C SER A 27 2.90 0.24 10.37
N GLN A 28 2.05 0.42 9.38
CA GLN A 28 0.61 0.69 9.51
C GLN A 28 -0.22 -0.59 9.31
N LEU A 29 0.41 -1.76 9.14
CA LEU A 29 -0.29 -3.03 9.05
C LEU A 29 -0.89 -3.36 10.42
N ALA A 30 -2.22 -3.51 10.48
CA ALA A 30 -2.91 -3.91 11.70
C ALA A 30 -3.11 -5.43 11.76
N ARG A 31 -3.59 -6.02 10.66
CA ARG A 31 -3.83 -7.46 10.54
C ARG A 31 -3.91 -7.91 9.09
N GLY A 32 -3.77 -9.22 8.88
CA GLY A 32 -3.83 -9.85 7.56
C GLY A 32 -2.48 -9.83 6.83
N GLU A 33 -2.44 -10.52 5.70
CA GLU A 33 -1.22 -10.75 4.93
C GLU A 33 -1.52 -10.65 3.43
N GLY A 34 -0.55 -10.16 2.65
CA GLY A 34 -0.66 -10.03 1.19
C GLY A 34 -1.91 -9.25 0.78
N ALA A 35 -2.77 -9.86 -0.04
CA ALA A 35 -3.99 -9.22 -0.55
C ALA A 35 -5.08 -8.97 0.52
N LYS A 36 -4.94 -9.55 1.72
CA LYS A 36 -5.91 -9.40 2.83
C LYS A 36 -5.39 -8.46 3.93
N SER A 37 -4.32 -7.72 3.68
CA SER A 37 -3.76 -6.76 4.64
C SER A 37 -4.69 -5.58 4.89
N ILE A 38 -4.93 -5.28 6.17
CA ILE A 38 -5.76 -4.16 6.63
C ILE A 38 -4.89 -3.17 7.41
N CYS A 39 -5.01 -1.87 7.13
CA CYS A 39 -4.28 -0.83 7.84
C CYS A 39 -4.91 -0.48 9.21
N GLN A 40 -4.14 0.18 10.08
CA GLN A 40 -4.57 0.62 11.42
C GLN A 40 -5.84 1.47 11.42
N ASP A 41 -6.01 2.36 10.44
CA ASP A 41 -7.23 3.20 10.34
C ASP A 41 -8.49 2.40 9.96
N CYS A 42 -8.31 1.22 9.37
CA CYS A 42 -9.39 0.35 8.87
C CYS A 42 -9.67 -0.88 9.75
N ALA A 43 -8.84 -1.10 10.79
CA ALA A 43 -8.79 -2.32 11.57
C ALA A 43 -10.09 -2.58 12.34
#